data_AF-A0A2G1QGF6-F1
#
_entry.id   AF-A0A2G1QGF6-F1
#
_cell.length_a   1.000
_cell.length_b   1.000
_cell.length_c   1.000
_cell.angle_alpha   90.00
_cell.angle_beta   90.00
_cell.angle_gamma   90.00
#
_symmetry.space_group_name_H-M   'P 1'
#
loop_
_entity.id
_entity.type
_entity.pdbx_description
1 polymer ?
#
loop_
_entity_poly.entity_id
_entity_poly.type
_entity_poly.pdbx_seq_one_letter_code
_entity_poly.pdbx_strand_id
1 'polypeptide(L)'
;MQNALDSASLAVAREGIKLSNDMAYKIADEYVRSNFTEDIKSVAVNRTGYSVAVSATTEKKLAFGTIMGNETWKIVGQSVAEYAPAQYELSLVLDTTGSMEGAKLAAMKSAVNTLIDALSVQVTNKSALKVGVVPYATFVNVGPQYGPQFDEKGKVIDGTGADWLDTKGLLNYPQMDLPAGLNRFELYHALGFKWPGCVETRLDTPGIEYALTDREATSAEAKSLYEPTFAIDEPDDTWSNGFPKYPNNYIMSSVKLTDPISTRLARYGVVKVAGQWVKDPSLAVSLDTSPSIFYSNESDPKGPGYGCETEPLLPLTSDLNKVKSKVSVLKANGS
;
A
#
# COMPACT_ATOMS: atom_id res chain seq x y z
N MET A 1 -6.87 -30.63 38.94
CA MET A 1 -6.07 -29.41 39.15
C MET A 1 -5.80 -28.68 37.84
N GLN A 2 -5.27 -29.33 36.79
CA GLN A 2 -4.96 -28.65 35.52
C GLN A 2 -6.16 -27.89 34.93
N ASN A 3 -7.31 -28.55 34.73
CA ASN A 3 -8.51 -27.87 34.19
C ASN A 3 -8.96 -26.64 34.99
N ALA A 4 -8.77 -26.65 36.32
CA ALA A 4 -9.10 -25.51 37.19
C ALA A 4 -8.12 -24.35 36.98
N LEU A 5 -6.83 -24.65 36.81
CA LEU A 5 -5.79 -23.68 36.49
C LEU A 5 -5.98 -23.10 35.08
N ASP A 6 -6.33 -23.93 34.10
CA ASP A 6 -6.60 -23.50 32.72
C ASP A 6 -7.77 -22.51 32.71
N SER A 7 -8.87 -22.85 33.40
CA SER A 7 -10.05 -21.98 33.52
C SER A 7 -9.73 -20.67 34.23
N ALA A 8 -8.95 -20.72 35.32
CA ALA A 8 -8.52 -19.53 36.06
C ALA A 8 -7.60 -18.62 35.23
N SER A 9 -6.63 -19.20 34.51
CA SER A 9 -5.72 -18.45 33.64
C SER A 9 -6.48 -17.75 32.50
N LEU A 10 -7.46 -18.41 31.90
CA LEU A 10 -8.30 -17.85 30.84
C LEU A 10 -9.25 -16.76 31.38
N ALA A 11 -9.84 -16.96 32.55
CA ALA A 11 -10.72 -15.97 33.19
C ALA A 11 -9.97 -14.67 33.49
N VAL A 12 -8.78 -14.76 34.07
CA VAL A 12 -7.94 -13.58 34.32
C VAL A 12 -7.43 -12.95 33.02
N ALA A 13 -7.06 -13.75 32.01
CA ALA A 13 -6.63 -13.23 30.72
C ALA A 13 -7.74 -12.47 29.98
N ARG A 14 -8.99 -12.94 30.09
CA ARG A 14 -10.17 -12.30 29.47
C ARG A 14 -10.44 -10.88 29.98
N GLU A 15 -10.20 -10.62 31.26
CA GLU A 15 -10.36 -9.28 31.86
C GLU A 15 -9.29 -8.28 31.41
N GLY A 16 -8.22 -8.76 30.76
CA GLY A 16 -7.22 -7.96 30.09
C GLY A 16 -6.22 -7.26 31.00
N ILE A 17 -5.38 -6.40 30.40
CA ILE A 17 -4.22 -5.77 31.07
C ILE A 17 -4.61 -4.73 32.12
N LYS A 18 -5.82 -4.17 32.07
CA LYS A 18 -6.29 -3.09 32.97
C LYS A 18 -6.69 -3.60 34.37
N LEU A 19 -6.84 -4.91 34.55
CA LEU A 19 -7.16 -5.51 35.84
C LEU A 19 -6.03 -5.26 36.85
N SER A 20 -6.33 -4.92 38.11
CA SER A 20 -5.32 -4.84 39.16
C SER A 20 -4.83 -6.23 39.56
N ASN A 21 -3.61 -6.32 40.13
CA ASN A 21 -3.06 -7.61 40.56
C ASN A 21 -3.90 -8.27 41.66
N ASP A 22 -4.46 -7.48 42.58
CA ASP A 22 -5.38 -7.97 43.62
C ASP A 22 -6.65 -8.59 43.03
N MET A 23 -7.24 -7.94 42.02
CA MET A 23 -8.43 -8.46 41.35
C MET A 23 -8.11 -9.69 40.52
N ALA A 24 -6.96 -9.72 39.84
CA ALA A 24 -6.47 -10.89 39.12
C ALA A 24 -6.28 -12.09 40.05
N TYR A 25 -5.70 -11.86 41.24
CA TYR A 25 -5.57 -12.90 42.26
C TYR A 25 -6.93 -13.41 42.74
N LYS A 26 -7.87 -12.51 43.06
CA LYS A 26 -9.21 -12.89 43.52
C LYS A 26 -9.96 -13.76 42.50
N ILE A 27 -9.94 -13.35 41.23
CA ILE A 27 -10.56 -14.13 40.15
C ILE A 27 -9.88 -15.49 40.02
N ALA A 28 -8.54 -15.54 40.01
CA ALA A 28 -7.84 -16.82 39.91
C ALA A 28 -8.12 -17.75 41.10
N ASP A 29 -8.09 -17.24 42.33
CA ASP A 29 -8.34 -18.02 43.54
C ASP A 29 -9.78 -18.57 43.57
N GLU A 30 -10.76 -17.74 43.20
CA GLU A 30 -12.16 -18.16 43.08
C GLU A 30 -12.33 -19.27 42.03
N TYR A 31 -11.76 -19.10 40.84
CA TYR A 31 -11.84 -20.10 39.77
C TYR A 31 -11.12 -21.41 40.14
N VAL A 32 -9.92 -21.34 40.74
CA VAL A 32 -9.17 -22.52 41.16
C VAL A 32 -9.94 -23.29 42.22
N ARG A 33 -10.44 -22.61 43.27
CA ARG A 33 -11.16 -23.25 44.38
C ARG A 33 -12.54 -23.75 43.99
N SER A 34 -13.21 -23.11 43.03
CA SER A 34 -14.52 -23.57 42.54
C SER A 34 -14.42 -24.78 41.61
N ASN A 35 -13.31 -24.92 40.87
CA ASN A 35 -13.12 -25.99 39.88
C ASN A 35 -12.22 -27.13 40.37
N PHE A 36 -11.72 -27.07 41.61
CA PHE A 36 -10.92 -28.13 42.21
C PHE A 36 -11.40 -28.44 43.63
N THR A 37 -11.80 -29.69 43.86
CA THR A 37 -12.51 -30.11 45.07
C THR A 37 -11.61 -30.44 46.26
N GLU A 38 -10.30 -30.51 46.06
CA GLU A 38 -9.34 -30.82 47.12
C GLU A 38 -8.75 -29.55 47.74
N ASP A 39 -8.11 -29.69 48.90
CA ASP A 39 -7.57 -28.56 49.65
C ASP A 39 -6.42 -27.87 48.88
N ILE A 40 -6.61 -26.58 48.60
CA ILE A 40 -5.62 -25.72 47.95
C ILE A 40 -4.88 -24.91 49.03
N LYS A 41 -3.57 -25.15 49.13
CA LYS A 41 -2.69 -24.48 50.09
C LYS A 41 -2.35 -23.06 49.68
N SER A 42 -2.09 -22.85 48.38
CA SER A 42 -1.79 -21.53 47.84
C SER A 42 -2.15 -21.44 46.37
N VAL A 43 -2.50 -20.22 45.96
CA VAL A 43 -2.63 -19.80 44.56
C VAL A 43 -1.62 -18.66 44.34
N ALA A 44 -1.01 -18.60 43.17
CA ALA A 44 -0.18 -17.47 42.78
C ALA A 44 -0.47 -17.11 41.32
N VAL A 45 -0.54 -15.81 41.05
CA VAL A 45 -0.78 -15.25 39.72
C VAL A 45 0.43 -14.39 39.35
N ASN A 46 1.03 -14.69 38.20
CA ASN A 46 2.08 -13.88 37.62
C ASN A 46 1.62 -13.37 36.24
N ARG A 47 1.67 -12.05 36.04
CA ARG A 47 1.23 -11.40 34.80
C ARG A 47 2.43 -10.71 34.18
N THR A 48 2.78 -11.07 32.95
CA THR A 48 3.89 -10.46 32.20
C THR A 48 3.39 -10.10 30.81
N GLY A 49 3.20 -8.80 30.55
CA GLY A 49 2.60 -8.33 29.30
C GLY A 49 1.20 -8.92 29.09
N TYR A 50 1.05 -9.73 28.04
CA TYR A 50 -0.20 -10.42 27.72
C TYR A 50 -0.26 -11.87 28.17
N SER A 51 0.73 -12.33 28.94
CA SER A 51 0.77 -13.67 29.52
C SER A 51 0.29 -13.64 30.97
N VAL A 52 -0.60 -14.57 31.31
CA VAL A 52 -1.12 -14.79 32.66
C VAL A 52 -0.79 -16.23 33.07
N ALA A 53 0.17 -16.37 33.98
CA ALA A 53 0.49 -17.65 34.60
C ALA A 53 -0.24 -17.77 35.94
N VAL A 54 -1.07 -18.79 36.08
CA VAL A 54 -1.72 -19.16 37.35
C VAL A 54 -1.12 -20.46 37.84
N SER A 55 -0.70 -20.49 39.10
CA SER A 55 -0.19 -21.70 39.75
C SER A 55 -0.94 -21.97 41.03
N ALA A 56 -1.12 -23.24 41.36
CA ALA A 56 -1.71 -23.67 42.62
C ALA A 56 -0.92 -24.84 43.22
N THR A 57 -0.88 -24.86 44.55
CA THR A 57 -0.26 -25.93 45.33
C THR A 57 -1.32 -26.68 46.13
N THR A 58 -1.27 -28.01 46.05
CA THR A 58 -2.03 -28.90 46.94
C THR A 58 -1.07 -29.92 47.59
N GLU A 59 -1.53 -30.56 48.66
CA GLU A 59 -0.80 -31.59 49.37
C GLU A 59 -1.66 -32.84 49.51
N LYS A 60 -1.12 -33.97 49.08
CA LYS A 60 -1.77 -35.28 49.19
C LYS A 60 -1.05 -36.13 50.21
N LYS A 61 -1.80 -36.78 51.10
CA LYS A 61 -1.23 -37.83 51.96
C LYS A 61 -0.78 -39.02 51.12
N LEU A 62 0.43 -39.50 51.37
CA LEU A 62 0.97 -40.67 50.71
C LEU A 62 0.48 -41.94 51.42
N ALA A 63 -0.01 -42.93 50.66
CA ALA A 63 -0.51 -44.19 51.21
C ALA A 63 0.52 -44.96 52.05
N PHE A 64 1.82 -44.76 51.77
CA PHE A 64 2.95 -45.35 52.51
C PHE A 64 3.90 -44.29 53.08
N GLY A 65 3.44 -43.04 53.26
CA GLY A 65 4.29 -41.92 53.65
C GLY A 65 5.00 -42.11 55.00
N THR A 66 4.36 -42.80 55.94
CA THR A 66 4.93 -43.16 57.25
C THR A 66 6.12 -44.13 57.15
N ILE A 67 6.21 -44.94 56.11
CA ILE A 67 7.36 -45.84 55.87
C ILE A 67 8.53 -45.07 55.27
N MET A 68 8.25 -44.04 54.47
CA MET A 68 9.27 -43.20 53.79
C MET A 68 9.69 -41.96 54.57
N GLY A 69 9.18 -41.76 55.80
CA GLY A 69 9.52 -40.61 56.65
C GLY A 69 8.92 -39.27 56.21
N ASN A 70 8.00 -39.27 55.24
CA ASN A 70 7.35 -38.06 54.74
C ASN A 70 5.86 -38.34 54.47
N GLU A 71 4.97 -37.72 55.23
CA GLU A 71 3.54 -38.07 55.24
C GLU A 71 2.75 -37.49 54.07
N THR A 72 3.27 -36.43 53.44
CA THR A 72 2.58 -35.70 52.38
C THR A 72 3.49 -35.48 51.18
N TRP A 73 2.86 -35.40 50.01
CA TRP A 73 3.50 -35.01 48.76
C TRP A 73 2.91 -33.70 48.25
N LYS A 74 3.79 -32.74 47.99
CA LYS A 74 3.43 -31.45 47.41
C LYS A 74 3.23 -31.60 45.91
N ILE A 75 2.04 -31.25 45.43
CA ILE A 75 1.72 -31.23 44.01
C ILE A 75 1.54 -29.76 43.62
N VAL A 76 2.32 -29.32 42.63
CA VAL A 76 2.23 -27.98 42.05
C VAL A 76 1.73 -28.11 40.63
N GLY A 77 0.69 -27.35 40.29
CA GLY A 77 0.22 -27.20 38.92
C GLY A 77 0.41 -25.77 38.46
N GLN A 78 0.62 -25.59 37.16
CA GLN A 78 0.67 -24.29 36.51
C GLN A 78 -0.07 -24.33 35.18
N SER A 79 -0.78 -23.26 34.87
CA SER A 79 -1.30 -22.96 33.54
C SER A 79 -0.88 -21.56 33.13
N VAL A 80 -0.68 -21.35 31.83
CA VAL A 80 -0.38 -20.06 31.23
C VAL A 80 -1.40 -19.80 30.13
N ALA A 81 -2.07 -18.66 30.20
CA ALA A 81 -2.92 -18.14 29.12
C ALA A 81 -2.28 -16.89 28.52
N GLU A 82 -2.21 -16.83 27.20
CA GLU A 82 -1.74 -15.65 26.46
C GLU A 82 -2.91 -14.98 25.74
N TYR A 83 -2.96 -13.65 25.81
CA TYR A 83 -3.87 -12.83 25.00
C TYR A 83 -3.10 -12.22 23.83
N ALA A 84 -3.53 -12.46 22.59
CA ALA A 84 -2.98 -11.76 21.44
C ALA A 84 -3.67 -10.38 21.33
N PRO A 85 -2.94 -9.24 21.45
CA PRO A 85 -3.53 -7.95 21.12
C PRO A 85 -3.92 -7.94 19.65
N ALA A 86 -5.13 -7.47 19.35
CA ALA A 86 -5.57 -7.32 17.96
C ALA A 86 -4.62 -6.37 17.22
N GLN A 87 -4.00 -6.88 16.16
CA GLN A 87 -3.21 -6.11 15.22
C GLN A 87 -3.98 -6.01 13.90
N TYR A 88 -4.14 -4.79 13.42
CA TYR A 88 -4.87 -4.46 12.22
C TYR A 88 -3.93 -3.81 11.21
N GLU A 89 -3.88 -4.36 10.01
CA GLU A 89 -3.24 -3.75 8.84
C GLU A 89 -4.31 -3.56 7.77
N LEU A 90 -4.63 -2.29 7.44
CA LEU A 90 -5.66 -1.94 6.48
C LEU A 90 -5.04 -1.23 5.28
N SER A 91 -5.41 -1.65 4.07
CA SER A 91 -5.15 -0.90 2.83
C SER A 91 -6.46 -0.32 2.32
N LEU A 92 -6.55 1.01 2.29
CA LEU A 92 -7.73 1.72 1.80
C LEU A 92 -7.51 2.10 0.34
N VAL A 93 -8.16 1.39 -0.59
CA VAL A 93 -8.17 1.73 -2.02
C VAL A 93 -9.34 2.66 -2.28
N LEU A 94 -9.06 3.92 -2.61
CA LEU A 94 -10.04 5.02 -2.61
C LEU A 94 -10.24 5.58 -4.01
N ASP A 95 -11.47 5.48 -4.53
CA ASP A 95 -11.86 6.08 -5.81
C ASP A 95 -11.91 7.61 -5.69
N THR A 96 -11.11 8.28 -6.53
CA THR A 96 -11.03 9.74 -6.66
C THR A 96 -11.31 10.20 -8.09
N THR A 97 -12.07 9.43 -8.88
CA THR A 97 -12.52 9.83 -10.22
C THR A 97 -13.40 11.09 -10.20
N GLY A 98 -13.54 11.77 -11.34
CA GLY A 98 -14.39 12.97 -11.50
C GLY A 98 -15.81 12.75 -10.98
N SER A 99 -16.36 11.55 -11.19
CA SER A 99 -17.70 11.16 -10.70
C SER A 99 -17.89 11.20 -9.18
N MET A 100 -16.78 11.25 -8.42
CA MET A 100 -16.76 11.36 -6.96
C MET A 100 -16.84 12.81 -6.46
N GLU A 101 -16.78 13.80 -7.35
CA GLU A 101 -16.78 15.21 -6.98
C GLU A 101 -17.96 15.60 -6.05
N GLY A 102 -17.70 16.56 -5.16
CA GLY A 102 -18.69 17.07 -4.22
C GLY A 102 -19.00 16.12 -3.07
N ALA A 103 -20.28 15.77 -2.90
CA ALA A 103 -20.77 15.10 -1.71
C ALA A 103 -20.22 13.68 -1.53
N LYS A 104 -19.96 12.94 -2.61
CA LYS A 104 -19.45 11.56 -2.55
C LYS A 104 -18.03 11.51 -1.97
N LEU A 105 -17.12 12.31 -2.51
CA LEU A 105 -15.75 12.42 -2.01
C LEU A 105 -15.72 12.93 -0.57
N ALA A 106 -16.55 13.92 -0.23
CA ALA A 106 -16.67 14.41 1.15
C ALA A 106 -17.15 13.32 2.12
N ALA A 107 -18.16 12.54 1.74
CA ALA A 107 -18.67 11.42 2.52
C ALA A 107 -17.62 10.31 2.69
N MET A 108 -16.90 9.96 1.62
CA MET A 108 -15.81 8.98 1.67
C MET A 108 -14.72 9.40 2.66
N LYS A 109 -14.26 10.66 2.59
CA LYS A 109 -13.26 11.21 3.53
C LYS A 109 -13.75 11.12 4.99
N SER A 110 -15.02 11.47 5.23
CA SER A 110 -15.62 11.39 6.57
C SER A 110 -15.73 9.94 7.06
N ALA A 111 -16.12 9.01 6.20
CA ALA A 111 -16.22 7.59 6.51
C ALA A 111 -14.86 6.98 6.87
N VAL A 112 -13.81 7.32 6.12
CA VAL A 112 -12.44 6.88 6.42
C VAL A 112 -11.96 7.41 7.77
N ASN A 113 -12.17 8.70 8.06
CA ASN A 113 -11.81 9.27 9.36
C ASN A 113 -12.54 8.58 10.51
N THR A 114 -13.84 8.33 10.35
CA THR A 114 -14.69 7.64 11.33
C THR A 114 -14.22 6.19 11.56
N LEU A 115 -13.86 5.48 10.50
CA LEU A 115 -13.31 4.12 10.59
C LEU A 115 -11.99 4.11 11.37
N ILE A 116 -11.07 5.02 11.04
CA ILE A 116 -9.77 5.15 11.74
C ILE A 116 -10.00 5.46 13.22
N ASP A 117 -10.91 6.38 13.55
CA ASP A 117 -11.23 6.71 14.94
C ASP A 117 -11.81 5.51 15.69
N ALA A 118 -12.77 4.79 15.10
CA ALA A 118 -13.37 3.61 15.69
C ALA A 118 -12.34 2.51 15.98
N LEU A 119 -11.44 2.21 15.04
CA LEU A 119 -10.39 1.22 15.21
C LEU A 119 -9.32 1.66 16.21
N SER A 120 -8.98 2.95 16.24
CA SER A 120 -7.96 3.49 17.14
C SER A 120 -8.32 3.32 18.63
N VAL A 121 -9.60 3.34 18.97
CA VAL A 121 -10.09 3.12 20.34
C VAL A 121 -9.96 1.65 20.77
N GLN A 122 -9.97 0.72 19.80
CA GLN A 122 -9.87 -0.73 20.06
C GLN A 122 -8.44 -1.21 20.27
N VAL A 123 -7.44 -0.44 19.81
CA VAL A 123 -6.03 -0.80 19.95
C VAL A 123 -5.39 -0.10 21.16
N THR A 124 -4.75 -0.88 22.03
CA THR A 124 -4.03 -0.33 23.19
C THR A 124 -2.67 0.25 22.82
N ASN A 125 -2.10 -0.17 21.69
CA ASN A 125 -0.81 0.29 21.16
C ASN A 125 -1.00 0.87 19.76
N LYS A 126 -0.49 2.07 19.50
CA LYS A 126 -0.56 2.72 18.18
C LYS A 126 0.10 1.90 17.08
N SER A 127 1.14 1.12 17.38
CA SER A 127 1.78 0.26 16.38
C SER A 127 0.94 -0.95 15.97
N ALA A 128 -0.15 -1.24 16.71
CA ALA A 128 -1.07 -2.34 16.41
C ALA A 128 -2.14 -1.96 15.38
N LEU A 129 -2.23 -0.70 14.95
CA LEU A 129 -3.06 -0.28 13.83
C LEU A 129 -2.20 0.40 12.78
N LYS A 130 -2.07 -0.22 11.61
CA LYS A 130 -1.43 0.38 10.44
C LYS A 130 -2.46 0.57 9.35
N VAL A 131 -2.43 1.73 8.71
CA VAL A 131 -3.32 2.06 7.61
C VAL A 131 -2.50 2.61 6.44
N GLY A 132 -2.71 2.05 5.26
CA GLY A 132 -2.22 2.54 3.98
C GLY A 132 -3.36 3.15 3.17
N VAL A 133 -3.04 4.08 2.28
CA VAL A 133 -4.04 4.75 1.42
C VAL A 133 -3.56 4.71 -0.01
N VAL A 134 -4.36 4.14 -0.89
CA VAL A 134 -4.12 4.03 -2.33
C VAL A 134 -5.25 4.77 -3.04
N PRO A 135 -5.14 6.09 -3.25
CA PRO A 135 -6.09 6.81 -4.07
C PRO A 135 -5.89 6.42 -5.55
N TYR A 136 -6.98 6.33 -6.31
CA TYR A 136 -6.92 6.06 -7.74
C TYR A 136 -7.99 6.84 -8.51
N ALA A 137 -7.64 7.23 -9.74
CA ALA A 137 -8.58 7.72 -10.74
C ALA A 137 -8.28 6.96 -12.03
N THR A 138 -7.70 7.61 -13.04
CA THR A 138 -7.16 6.92 -14.23
C THR A 138 -6.03 5.96 -13.87
N PHE A 139 -5.14 6.39 -12.97
CA PHE A 139 -3.99 5.60 -12.52
C PHE A 139 -3.79 5.68 -11.00
N VAL A 140 -2.91 4.80 -10.50
CA VAL A 140 -2.38 4.86 -9.14
C VAL A 140 -1.02 5.55 -9.16
N ASN A 141 -0.87 6.59 -8.34
CA ASN A 141 0.40 7.28 -8.15
C ASN A 141 1.21 6.58 -7.04
N VAL A 142 2.35 5.97 -7.38
CA VAL A 142 3.30 5.35 -6.45
C VAL A 142 4.30 6.37 -5.89
N GLY A 143 4.47 7.50 -6.57
CA GLY A 143 5.30 8.63 -6.16
C GLY A 143 6.53 8.83 -7.05
N PRO A 144 6.86 10.07 -7.40
CA PRO A 144 7.92 10.40 -8.37
C PRO A 144 9.32 10.04 -7.86
N GLN A 145 9.51 9.90 -6.54
CA GLN A 145 10.79 9.55 -5.92
C GLN A 145 11.32 8.17 -6.31
N TYR A 146 10.47 7.30 -6.88
CA TYR A 146 10.87 5.98 -7.36
C TYR A 146 11.42 6.00 -8.79
N GLY A 147 11.36 7.13 -9.49
CA GLY A 147 11.90 7.27 -10.84
C GLY A 147 13.43 7.17 -10.88
N PRO A 148 14.01 6.78 -12.03
CA PRO A 148 15.45 6.70 -12.21
C PRO A 148 16.11 8.08 -12.36
N GLN A 149 17.44 8.10 -12.27
CA GLN A 149 18.27 9.24 -12.63
C GLN A 149 18.78 9.10 -14.07
N PHE A 150 19.21 10.21 -14.67
CA PHE A 150 19.66 10.27 -16.06
C PHE A 150 21.09 10.79 -16.16
N ASP A 151 21.85 10.27 -17.14
CA ASP A 151 23.18 10.76 -17.48
C ASP A 151 23.12 12.04 -18.36
N GLU A 152 24.29 12.57 -18.73
CA GLU A 152 24.39 13.78 -19.58
C GLU A 152 23.75 13.62 -20.97
N LYS A 153 23.55 12.38 -21.43
CA LYS A 153 22.92 12.05 -22.72
C LYS A 153 21.42 11.79 -22.57
N GLY A 154 20.89 11.88 -21.36
CA GLY A 154 19.49 11.61 -21.06
C GLY A 154 19.15 10.12 -21.00
N LYS A 155 20.15 9.25 -20.87
CA LYS A 155 19.94 7.81 -20.68
C LYS A 155 19.76 7.50 -19.19
N VAL A 156 18.91 6.53 -18.88
CA VAL A 156 18.77 6.05 -17.49
C VAL A 156 20.11 5.50 -16.98
N ILE A 157 20.49 5.92 -15.76
CA ILE A 157 21.66 5.41 -15.06
C ILE A 157 21.30 4.05 -14.44
N ASP A 158 22.03 3.00 -14.82
CA ASP A 158 21.83 1.65 -14.30
C ASP A 158 21.92 1.61 -12.76
N GLY A 159 20.99 0.92 -12.13
CA GLY A 159 20.91 0.80 -10.66
C GLY A 159 20.23 1.98 -9.96
N THR A 160 19.64 2.91 -10.73
CA THR A 160 18.80 3.98 -10.18
C THR A 160 17.32 3.73 -10.46
N GLY A 161 16.45 4.33 -9.63
CA GLY A 161 15.01 4.06 -9.64
C GLY A 161 14.65 2.77 -8.90
N ALA A 162 13.36 2.53 -8.75
CA ALA A 162 12.87 1.31 -8.12
C ALA A 162 13.05 0.07 -9.03
N ASP A 163 13.38 -1.06 -8.42
CA ASP A 163 13.61 -2.34 -9.09
C ASP A 163 12.32 -3.04 -9.58
N TRP A 164 11.17 -2.62 -9.05
CA TRP A 164 9.83 -3.04 -9.47
C TRP A 164 9.25 -2.19 -10.62
N LEU A 165 9.97 -1.16 -11.08
CA LEU A 165 9.62 -0.37 -12.26
C LEU A 165 10.39 -0.85 -13.49
N ASP A 166 9.77 -0.74 -14.66
CA ASP A 166 10.47 -0.91 -15.94
C ASP A 166 11.34 0.30 -16.27
N THR A 167 12.49 0.38 -15.63
CA THR A 167 13.49 1.44 -15.86
C THR A 167 14.30 1.25 -17.14
N LYS A 168 14.07 0.15 -17.87
CA LYS A 168 14.87 -0.26 -19.03
C LYS A 168 14.06 -0.39 -20.33
N GLY A 169 12.74 -0.20 -20.29
CA GLY A 169 11.84 -0.36 -21.45
C GLY A 169 11.78 -1.80 -21.96
N LEU A 170 11.74 -2.77 -21.04
CA LEU A 170 11.68 -4.21 -21.31
C LEU A 170 10.27 -4.68 -21.65
N LEU A 171 9.24 -4.00 -21.15
CA LEU A 171 7.84 -4.34 -21.35
C LEU A 171 7.40 -3.96 -22.76
N ASN A 172 6.63 -4.84 -23.39
CA ASN A 172 6.05 -4.62 -24.70
C ASN A 172 4.55 -4.35 -24.55
N TYR A 173 4.19 -3.10 -24.26
CA TYR A 173 2.79 -2.70 -24.28
C TYR A 173 2.30 -2.57 -25.72
N PRO A 174 1.13 -3.13 -26.07
CA PRO A 174 0.57 -3.01 -27.41
C PRO A 174 -0.03 -1.61 -27.61
N GLN A 175 0.81 -0.58 -27.65
CA GLN A 175 0.43 0.78 -27.98
C GLN A 175 0.88 1.11 -29.41
N MET A 176 -0.01 1.69 -30.21
CA MET A 176 0.30 1.98 -31.62
C MET A 176 1.41 3.01 -31.79
N ASP A 177 1.59 3.89 -30.81
CA ASP A 177 2.49 5.03 -30.91
C ASP A 177 3.82 4.87 -30.17
N LEU A 178 3.85 4.02 -29.13
CA LEU A 178 5.06 3.71 -28.38
C LEU A 178 5.54 2.28 -28.75
N PRO A 179 6.56 2.11 -29.61
CA PRO A 179 7.10 0.80 -29.94
C PRO A 179 7.81 0.12 -28.77
N ALA A 180 7.94 -1.20 -28.87
CA ALA A 180 8.79 -1.99 -27.97
C ALA A 180 10.23 -1.47 -27.91
N GLY A 181 10.83 -1.56 -26.72
CA GLY A 181 12.22 -1.12 -26.46
C GLY A 181 12.38 0.40 -26.33
N LEU A 182 11.28 1.15 -26.26
CA LEU A 182 11.27 2.57 -25.94
C LEU A 182 11.14 2.76 -24.43
N ASN A 183 12.10 3.44 -23.83
CA ASN A 183 12.08 3.72 -22.40
C ASN A 183 11.25 5.00 -22.12
N ARG A 184 10.10 4.83 -21.46
CA ARG A 184 9.21 5.95 -21.14
C ARG A 184 9.82 6.98 -20.19
N PHE A 185 10.73 6.60 -19.29
CA PHE A 185 11.47 7.56 -18.48
C PHE A 185 12.39 8.44 -19.32
N GLU A 186 13.08 7.85 -20.29
CA GLU A 186 13.93 8.59 -21.22
C GLU A 186 13.10 9.50 -22.14
N LEU A 187 11.87 9.11 -22.50
CA LEU A 187 10.93 9.99 -23.20
C LEU A 187 10.51 11.19 -22.35
N TYR A 188 10.13 11.00 -21.08
CA TYR A 188 9.87 12.12 -20.17
C TYR A 188 11.06 13.08 -20.14
N HIS A 189 12.27 12.54 -19.98
CA HIS A 189 13.50 13.32 -19.96
C HIS A 189 13.81 14.02 -21.29
N ALA A 190 13.55 13.37 -22.42
CA ALA A 190 13.73 13.94 -23.76
C ALA A 190 12.85 15.19 -23.96
N LEU A 191 11.60 15.11 -23.49
CA LEU A 191 10.62 16.21 -23.52
C LEU A 191 10.84 17.26 -22.42
N GLY A 192 11.74 17.01 -21.46
CA GLY A 192 11.98 17.94 -20.34
C GLY A 192 10.96 17.86 -19.20
N PHE A 193 10.14 16.80 -19.15
CA PHE A 193 9.20 16.54 -18.06
C PHE A 193 9.80 15.63 -17.00
N LYS A 194 9.27 15.75 -15.77
CA LYS A 194 9.50 14.76 -14.72
C LYS A 194 8.38 13.75 -14.73
N TRP A 195 8.70 12.48 -14.50
CA TRP A 195 7.68 11.46 -14.29
C TRP A 195 6.86 11.81 -13.02
N PRO A 196 5.51 11.91 -13.12
CA PRO A 196 4.66 12.34 -12.01
C PRO A 196 4.45 11.27 -10.93
N GLY A 197 4.80 10.02 -11.22
CA GLY A 197 4.76 8.93 -10.24
C GLY A 197 3.69 7.87 -10.49
N CYS A 198 2.93 7.89 -11.59
CA CYS A 198 1.93 6.85 -11.87
C CYS A 198 2.47 5.69 -12.70
N VAL A 199 1.84 4.54 -12.51
CA VAL A 199 2.13 3.30 -13.23
C VAL A 199 0.89 2.78 -13.96
N GLU A 200 1.13 2.07 -15.05
CA GLU A 200 0.11 1.35 -15.82
C GLU A 200 -0.33 0.08 -15.07
N THR A 201 -1.53 -0.40 -15.40
CA THR A 201 -1.95 -1.75 -15.00
C THR A 201 -1.05 -2.77 -15.69
N ARG A 202 -0.52 -3.73 -14.92
CA ARG A 202 0.36 -4.77 -15.45
C ARG A 202 -0.36 -5.63 -16.49
N LEU A 203 0.33 -5.94 -17.58
CA LEU A 203 -0.22 -6.79 -18.64
C LEU A 203 -0.16 -8.26 -18.25
N ASP A 204 -1.28 -8.95 -18.43
CA ASP A 204 -1.33 -10.39 -18.31
C ASP A 204 -0.52 -11.07 -19.43
N THR A 205 0.02 -12.24 -19.11
CA THR A 205 0.79 -13.04 -20.06
C THR A 205 0.22 -14.45 -20.10
N PRO A 206 0.46 -15.23 -21.18
CA PRO A 206 0.00 -16.62 -21.22
C PRO A 206 0.48 -17.40 -19.99
N GLY A 207 -0.47 -17.77 -19.12
CA GLY A 207 -0.22 -18.52 -17.88
C GLY A 207 0.03 -17.69 -16.62
N ILE A 208 0.05 -16.35 -16.68
CA ILE A 208 0.21 -15.48 -15.50
C ILE A 208 -0.68 -14.23 -15.63
N GLU A 209 -1.60 -14.07 -14.68
CA GLU A 209 -2.53 -12.94 -14.58
C GLU A 209 -1.98 -11.87 -13.61
N TYR A 210 -1.02 -11.06 -14.04
CA TYR A 210 -0.41 -10.03 -13.18
C TYR A 210 -1.38 -8.91 -12.77
N ALA A 211 -2.43 -8.67 -13.56
CA ALA A 211 -3.46 -7.67 -13.25
C ALA A 211 -4.39 -8.13 -12.13
N LEU A 212 -4.54 -9.44 -11.94
CA LEU A 212 -5.52 -10.04 -11.02
C LEU A 212 -4.88 -10.72 -9.80
N THR A 213 -3.55 -10.80 -9.75
CA THR A 213 -2.80 -11.45 -8.67
C THR A 213 -1.88 -10.48 -7.93
N ASP A 214 -1.58 -10.83 -6.69
CA ASP A 214 -0.62 -10.13 -5.81
C ASP A 214 0.84 -10.51 -6.10
N ARG A 215 1.12 -11.14 -7.25
CA ARG A 215 2.46 -11.53 -7.65
C ARG A 215 3.40 -10.34 -7.60
N GLU A 216 4.54 -10.52 -6.94
CA GLU A 216 5.53 -9.47 -6.75
C GLU A 216 6.14 -9.02 -8.09
N ALA A 217 6.36 -7.71 -8.24
CA ALA A 217 7.10 -7.14 -9.35
C ALA A 217 8.60 -7.20 -9.03
N THR A 218 9.38 -7.90 -9.84
CA THR A 218 10.82 -8.09 -9.60
C THR A 218 11.63 -7.89 -10.87
N SER A 219 12.82 -7.31 -10.72
CA SER A 219 13.77 -7.13 -11.83
C SER A 219 14.26 -8.44 -12.46
N ALA A 220 14.12 -9.56 -11.76
CA ALA A 220 14.41 -10.90 -12.27
C ALA A 220 13.34 -11.40 -13.27
N GLU A 221 12.12 -10.87 -13.20
CA GLU A 221 11.00 -11.23 -14.04
C GLU A 221 10.46 -9.99 -14.77
N ALA A 222 11.05 -9.66 -15.93
CA ALA A 222 10.74 -8.42 -16.65
C ALA A 222 9.24 -8.17 -16.88
N LYS A 223 8.45 -9.23 -17.13
CA LYS A 223 6.99 -9.11 -17.37
C LYS A 223 6.17 -8.79 -16.11
N SER A 224 6.77 -8.93 -14.92
CA SER A 224 6.13 -8.61 -13.64
C SER A 224 6.21 -7.13 -13.25
N LEU A 225 7.09 -6.37 -13.93
CA LEU A 225 7.39 -4.97 -13.63
C LEU A 225 6.19 -4.06 -13.92
N TYR A 226 6.17 -2.91 -13.25
CA TYR A 226 5.25 -1.83 -13.55
C TYR A 226 5.85 -0.88 -14.58
N GLU A 227 5.09 -0.60 -15.64
CA GLU A 227 5.44 0.41 -16.65
C GLU A 227 5.04 1.79 -16.12
N PRO A 228 5.90 2.83 -16.18
CA PRO A 228 5.46 4.18 -15.87
C PRO A 228 4.40 4.64 -16.88
N THR A 229 3.38 5.35 -16.42
CA THR A 229 2.39 5.92 -17.34
C THR A 229 3.04 6.94 -18.27
N PHE A 230 2.60 6.96 -19.51
CA PHE A 230 2.98 8.00 -20.48
C PHE A 230 1.79 8.25 -21.39
N ALA A 231 1.12 9.37 -21.19
CA ALA A 231 0.06 9.83 -22.08
C ALA A 231 0.69 10.23 -23.41
N ILE A 232 0.29 9.57 -24.49
CA ILE A 232 0.78 9.94 -25.82
C ILE A 232 0.17 11.27 -26.24
N ASP A 233 0.95 12.04 -27.00
CA ASP A 233 0.48 13.24 -27.70
C ASP A 233 -0.71 12.94 -28.62
N GLU A 234 -1.78 13.72 -28.44
CA GLU A 234 -3.03 13.60 -29.19
C GLU A 234 -3.08 14.56 -30.40
N PRO A 235 -3.91 14.29 -31.42
CA PRO A 235 -3.96 15.11 -32.63
C PRO A 235 -4.35 16.59 -32.43
N ASP A 236 -3.83 17.46 -33.30
CA ASP A 236 -4.12 18.90 -33.39
C ASP A 236 -5.55 19.26 -33.87
N ASP A 237 -6.45 18.29 -34.02
CA ASP A 237 -7.78 18.53 -34.55
C ASP A 237 -8.63 19.46 -33.67
N THR A 238 -9.23 20.46 -34.30
CA THR A 238 -10.23 21.35 -33.69
C THR A 238 -11.57 21.24 -34.41
N TRP A 239 -12.65 21.51 -33.69
CA TRP A 239 -13.96 21.79 -34.26
C TRP A 239 -13.95 23.13 -34.99
N SER A 240 -14.97 23.41 -35.81
CA SER A 240 -15.06 24.66 -36.59
C SER A 240 -15.10 25.93 -35.74
N ASN A 241 -15.45 25.82 -34.46
CA ASN A 241 -15.42 26.90 -33.48
C ASN A 241 -14.06 27.06 -32.78
N GLY A 242 -13.03 26.30 -33.19
CA GLY A 242 -11.70 26.31 -32.60
C GLY A 242 -11.56 25.48 -31.32
N PHE A 243 -12.62 24.79 -30.85
CA PHE A 243 -12.55 23.94 -29.67
C PHE A 243 -11.76 22.65 -29.97
N PRO A 244 -10.81 22.22 -29.12
CA PRO A 244 -10.03 21.02 -29.35
C PRO A 244 -10.92 19.76 -29.36
N LYS A 245 -10.59 18.79 -30.23
CA LYS A 245 -11.29 17.49 -30.24
C LYS A 245 -10.72 16.49 -29.23
N TYR A 246 -9.55 16.78 -28.68
CA TYR A 246 -8.80 15.90 -27.79
C TYR A 246 -8.24 16.70 -26.60
N PRO A 247 -8.20 16.11 -25.39
CA PRO A 247 -7.79 16.81 -24.18
C PRO A 247 -6.30 17.10 -24.03
N ASN A 248 -5.41 16.30 -24.63
CA ASN A 248 -3.98 16.21 -24.34
C ASN A 248 -3.10 16.25 -25.59
N ASN A 249 -3.34 17.22 -26.47
CA ASN A 249 -2.36 17.62 -27.47
C ASN A 249 -1.33 18.56 -26.82
N TYR A 250 -0.08 18.11 -26.70
CA TYR A 250 0.98 18.87 -26.04
C TYR A 250 2.24 19.02 -26.89
N ILE A 251 2.28 18.48 -28.12
CA ILE A 251 3.38 18.65 -29.06
C ILE A 251 2.84 19.30 -30.32
N MET A 252 3.22 20.56 -30.56
CA MET A 252 2.86 21.25 -31.79
C MET A 252 3.56 20.61 -33.00
N SER A 253 2.84 19.74 -33.72
CA SER A 253 3.41 18.92 -34.78
C SER A 253 2.38 18.56 -35.84
N SER A 254 2.78 18.62 -37.11
CA SER A 254 1.94 18.15 -38.22
C SER A 254 1.96 16.63 -38.42
N VAL A 255 2.62 15.90 -37.52
CA VAL A 255 2.82 14.45 -37.59
C VAL A 255 1.52 13.70 -37.34
N LYS A 256 1.22 12.71 -38.19
CA LYS A 256 0.00 11.91 -38.19
C LYS A 256 0.27 10.49 -37.69
N LEU A 257 -0.76 9.82 -37.17
CA LEU A 257 -0.70 8.40 -36.82
C LEU A 257 -0.29 7.49 -38.00
N THR A 258 -0.55 7.91 -39.24
CA THR A 258 -0.18 7.15 -40.45
C THR A 258 1.28 7.33 -40.87
N ASP A 259 2.02 8.24 -40.22
CA ASP A 259 3.41 8.49 -40.58
C ASP A 259 4.34 7.36 -40.12
N PRO A 260 5.51 7.19 -40.76
CA PRO A 260 6.51 6.22 -40.33
C PRO A 260 6.85 6.40 -38.85
N ILE A 261 7.09 5.29 -38.15
CA ILE A 261 7.36 5.31 -36.71
C ILE A 261 8.57 6.19 -36.33
N SER A 262 9.56 6.31 -37.22
CA SER A 262 10.69 7.21 -37.05
C SER A 262 10.27 8.69 -37.02
N THR A 263 9.30 9.07 -37.85
CA THR A 263 8.75 10.43 -37.88
C THR A 263 7.89 10.69 -36.65
N ARG A 264 7.06 9.71 -36.27
CA ARG A 264 6.26 9.76 -35.03
C ARG A 264 7.13 9.91 -33.79
N LEU A 265 8.23 9.18 -33.70
CA LEU A 265 9.15 9.26 -32.57
C LEU A 265 10.02 10.53 -32.58
N ALA A 266 10.38 11.05 -33.76
CA ALA A 266 11.11 12.30 -33.86
C ALA A 266 10.33 13.50 -33.27
N ARG A 267 8.99 13.47 -33.27
CA ARG A 267 8.18 14.51 -32.60
C ARG A 267 8.40 14.57 -31.09
N TYR A 268 8.79 13.45 -30.49
CA TYR A 268 9.17 13.35 -29.08
C TYR A 268 10.65 13.71 -28.84
N GLY A 269 11.39 14.13 -29.87
CA GLY A 269 12.81 14.46 -29.77
C GLY A 269 13.74 13.25 -29.70
N VAL A 270 13.29 12.07 -30.16
CA VAL A 270 14.08 10.84 -30.14
C VAL A 270 14.25 10.21 -31.52
N VAL A 271 15.40 9.58 -31.76
CA VAL A 271 15.77 8.90 -33.00
C VAL A 271 16.30 7.50 -32.71
N LYS A 272 16.29 6.62 -33.71
CA LYS A 272 16.81 5.26 -33.57
C LYS A 272 18.27 5.17 -34.01
N VAL A 273 19.18 4.94 -33.07
CA VAL A 273 20.62 4.77 -33.31
C VAL A 273 21.05 3.38 -32.83
N ALA A 274 21.68 2.59 -33.70
CA ALA A 274 22.13 1.23 -33.40
C ALA A 274 21.02 0.34 -32.77
N GLY A 275 19.77 0.53 -33.19
CA GLY A 275 18.62 -0.23 -32.70
C GLY A 275 17.97 0.30 -31.42
N GLN A 276 18.54 1.31 -30.76
CA GLN A 276 18.01 1.93 -29.55
C GLN A 276 17.42 3.31 -29.83
N TRP A 277 16.34 3.66 -29.14
CA TRP A 277 15.77 5.00 -29.17
C TRP A 277 16.56 5.90 -28.21
N VAL A 278 17.07 7.01 -28.72
CA VAL A 278 17.90 7.94 -27.95
C VAL A 278 17.46 9.38 -28.22
N LYS A 279 17.63 10.26 -27.23
CA LYS A 279 17.42 11.70 -27.38
C LYS A 279 18.34 12.26 -28.46
N ASP A 280 17.79 13.05 -29.37
CA ASP A 280 18.54 13.82 -30.37
C ASP A 280 18.41 15.32 -30.08
N PRO A 281 19.46 15.98 -29.57
CA PRO A 281 19.43 17.41 -29.27
C PRO A 281 19.16 18.31 -30.50
N SER A 282 19.30 17.79 -31.72
CA SER A 282 19.01 18.55 -32.95
C SER A 282 17.53 18.61 -33.29
N LEU A 283 16.70 17.76 -32.68
CA LEU A 283 15.25 17.77 -32.86
C LEU A 283 14.62 18.82 -31.94
N ALA A 284 14.18 19.94 -32.52
CA ALA A 284 13.42 20.94 -31.81
C ALA A 284 12.00 20.43 -31.54
N VAL A 285 11.66 20.23 -30.28
CA VAL A 285 10.30 19.88 -29.83
C VAL A 285 9.62 21.13 -29.30
N SER A 286 8.47 21.49 -29.87
CA SER A 286 7.67 22.63 -29.42
C SER A 286 6.47 22.13 -28.63
N LEU A 287 6.38 22.55 -27.37
CA LEU A 287 5.41 22.00 -26.42
C LEU A 287 4.32 23.01 -26.09
N ASP A 288 3.09 22.50 -25.93
CA ASP A 288 1.98 23.20 -25.29
C ASP A 288 1.65 22.52 -23.96
N THR A 289 2.08 23.13 -22.86
CA THR A 289 1.83 22.65 -21.50
C THR A 289 0.72 23.44 -20.80
N SER A 290 -0.11 24.16 -21.57
CA SER A 290 -1.27 24.85 -21.01
C SER A 290 -2.24 23.85 -20.38
N PRO A 291 -3.05 24.27 -19.39
CA PRO A 291 -4.17 23.47 -18.91
C PRO A 291 -5.04 22.97 -20.06
N SER A 292 -5.48 21.71 -20.00
CA SER A 292 -6.52 21.25 -20.89
C SER A 292 -7.79 22.10 -20.70
N ILE A 293 -8.43 22.46 -21.80
CA ILE A 293 -9.72 23.17 -21.80
C ILE A 293 -10.87 22.27 -22.26
N PHE A 294 -10.58 20.98 -22.50
CA PHE A 294 -11.53 20.04 -23.07
C PHE A 294 -12.64 19.69 -22.07
N TYR A 295 -12.27 19.47 -20.81
CA TYR A 295 -13.21 19.23 -19.72
C TYR A 295 -13.42 20.52 -18.93
N SER A 296 -14.67 20.84 -18.60
CA SER A 296 -14.99 22.07 -17.87
C SER A 296 -14.59 22.05 -16.39
N ASN A 297 -14.42 20.86 -15.82
CA ASN A 297 -14.06 20.62 -14.43
C ASN A 297 -12.62 20.14 -14.24
N GLU A 298 -11.83 20.07 -15.31
CA GLU A 298 -10.43 19.67 -15.28
C GLU A 298 -9.56 20.84 -15.73
N SER A 299 -8.42 21.04 -15.07
CA SER A 299 -7.49 22.12 -15.40
C SER A 299 -6.04 21.66 -15.35
N ASP A 300 -5.85 20.35 -15.49
CA ASP A 300 -4.54 19.72 -15.43
C ASP A 300 -3.74 20.06 -16.68
N PRO A 301 -2.43 20.33 -16.54
CA PRO A 301 -1.58 20.72 -17.66
C PRO A 301 -1.46 19.56 -18.65
N LYS A 302 -1.56 19.88 -19.94
CA LYS A 302 -1.27 18.90 -20.99
C LYS A 302 0.19 18.44 -20.90
N GLY A 303 0.43 17.20 -21.27
CA GLY A 303 1.76 16.60 -21.26
C GLY A 303 1.74 15.08 -21.18
N PRO A 304 2.93 14.46 -21.13
CA PRO A 304 3.05 13.02 -20.99
C PRO A 304 2.54 12.49 -19.63
N GLY A 305 2.40 13.36 -18.63
CA GLY A 305 1.87 13.02 -17.31
C GLY A 305 0.35 13.15 -17.16
N TYR A 306 -0.37 13.53 -18.22
CA TYR A 306 -1.82 13.74 -18.19
C TYR A 306 -2.57 12.47 -17.73
N GLY A 307 -3.53 12.62 -16.82
CA GLY A 307 -4.22 11.55 -16.10
C GLY A 307 -3.50 11.05 -14.84
N CYS A 308 -2.31 11.55 -14.52
CA CYS A 308 -1.56 11.25 -13.29
C CYS A 308 -1.53 12.42 -12.30
N GLU A 309 -2.70 12.92 -11.93
CA GLU A 309 -2.83 14.02 -10.97
C GLU A 309 -3.36 13.54 -9.62
N THR A 310 -3.55 12.23 -9.47
CA THR A 310 -3.83 11.62 -8.18
C THR A 310 -2.65 11.75 -7.24
N GLU A 311 -2.99 11.96 -5.98
CA GLU A 311 -2.05 12.03 -4.87
C GLU A 311 -1.24 10.72 -4.71
N PRO A 312 0.09 10.75 -4.47
CA PRO A 312 0.87 9.52 -4.28
C PRO A 312 0.34 8.65 -3.14
N LEU A 313 0.38 7.33 -3.27
CA LEU A 313 -0.07 6.43 -2.21
C LEU A 313 0.69 6.65 -0.90
N LEU A 314 0.04 6.36 0.21
CA LEU A 314 0.65 6.32 1.53
C LEU A 314 0.88 4.85 1.91
N PRO A 315 2.14 4.40 2.02
CA PRO A 315 2.43 3.07 2.54
C PRO A 315 1.87 2.88 3.95
N LEU A 316 1.66 1.62 4.34
CA LEU A 316 1.18 1.25 5.68
C LEU A 316 1.98 1.99 6.76
N THR A 317 1.28 2.73 7.60
CA THR A 317 1.88 3.49 8.70
C THR A 317 1.00 3.43 9.95
N SER A 318 1.62 3.46 11.12
CA SER A 318 0.94 3.65 12.40
C SER A 318 0.69 5.13 12.75
N ASP A 319 1.14 6.06 11.90
CA ASP A 319 0.85 7.48 12.04
C ASP A 319 -0.53 7.80 11.45
N LEU A 320 -1.56 7.64 12.28
CA LEU A 320 -2.95 7.86 11.89
C LEU A 320 -3.24 9.32 11.52
N ASN A 321 -2.48 10.29 12.05
CA ASN A 321 -2.64 11.70 11.67
C ASN A 321 -2.18 11.90 10.23
N LYS A 322 -1.04 11.30 9.85
CA LYS A 322 -0.57 11.31 8.45
C LYS A 322 -1.59 10.68 7.50
N VAL A 323 -2.24 9.61 7.92
CA VAL A 323 -3.33 8.96 7.14
C VAL A 323 -4.51 9.93 6.95
N LYS A 324 -5.02 10.52 8.03
CA LYS A 324 -6.13 11.49 7.95
C LYS A 324 -5.78 12.72 7.12
N SER A 325 -4.57 13.26 7.27
CA SER A 325 -4.08 14.37 6.45
C SER A 325 -4.04 13.99 4.97
N LYS A 326 -3.57 12.77 4.65
CA LYS A 326 -3.56 12.29 3.27
C LYS A 326 -4.97 12.19 2.67
N VAL A 327 -5.91 11.65 3.43
CA VAL A 327 -7.31 11.53 3.01
C VAL A 327 -7.96 12.91 2.84
N SER A 328 -7.65 13.88 3.71
CA SER A 328 -8.26 15.21 3.64
C SER A 328 -7.93 15.98 2.36
N VAL A 329 -6.74 15.77 1.79
CA VAL A 329 -6.28 16.50 0.60
C VAL A 329 -6.69 15.87 -0.72
N LEU A 330 -7.27 14.66 -0.71
CA LEU A 330 -7.72 13.99 -1.94
C LEU A 330 -8.69 14.88 -2.72
N LYS A 331 -8.55 14.93 -4.05
CA LYS A 331 -9.43 15.67 -4.94
C LYS A 331 -9.98 14.70 -5.98
N ALA A 332 -11.19 14.98 -6.46
CA ALA A 332 -11.68 14.31 -7.64
C ALA A 332 -10.81 14.76 -8.84
N ASN A 333 -10.48 13.83 -9.72
CA ASN A 333 -9.70 14.07 -10.93
C ASN A 333 -10.32 13.31 -12.11
N GLY A 334 -10.24 13.91 -13.29
CA GLY A 334 -11.01 13.52 -14.47
C GLY A 334 -12.38 14.21 -14.52
N SER A 335 -13.10 13.97 -15.62
CA SER A 335 -14.46 14.48 -15.87
C SER A 335 -15.53 13.47 -15.51
#